data_AF-A0A4Q9KL20-F1
#
_entry.id   AF-A0A4Q9KL20-F1
#
_cell.length_a   1.000
_cell.length_b   1.000
_cell.length_c   1.000
_cell.angle_alpha   90.00
_cell.angle_beta   90.00
_cell.angle_gamma   90.00
#
_symmetry.space_group_name_H-M   'P 1'
#
loop_
_entity.id
_entity.type
_entity.pdbx_description
1 polymer ?
#
loop_
_entity_poly.entity_id
_entity_poly.type
_entity_poly.pdbx_seq_one_letter_code
_entity_poly.pdbx_strand_id
1 'polypeptide(L)'
;MAIKGRLGVRHDEDDGYGRPARRTRPRTKDRPDYSGSETGYVVAVDRGRFTVLVDNDQGLRELSCTKARQLGRKGVIVGDEVQVVGDTSGADGTLARIVGVVERRSVLRRTADDDDPFERPIVANADQLAIVTALADPPPRPGMIDRILVAAYDAGLWPLLVLTKADLSSPDELSALYRDLDVTVLSTHPGSDLDELRDELAGHRTVFVGHSGVGKSTLVNALIPDAGRAIGHVNQVTGRGRHTSTSAVALQLPGGGWVIDTPGVRSFGLSHVTTDSIIAAFPDLADLVGDCPRACAHDTSAAQCALDAAVQRGDLASSRLESFRRMEKAWITPDHDLR
;
A
#
# COMPACT_ATOMS: atom_id res chain seq x y z
N MET A 1 -58.42 27.20 24.17
CA MET A 1 -58.52 28.65 23.92
C MET A 1 -57.11 29.22 23.96
N ALA A 2 -56.71 29.91 22.89
CA ALA A 2 -55.45 30.65 22.66
C ALA A 2 -54.14 29.89 22.33
N ILE A 3 -53.65 30.20 21.12
CA ILE A 3 -52.39 29.88 20.45
C ILE A 3 -51.40 31.06 20.63
N LYS A 4 -50.09 30.78 20.68
CA LYS A 4 -48.92 31.62 20.24
C LYS A 4 -47.67 30.74 20.45
N GLY A 5 -46.77 30.39 19.52
CA GLY A 5 -46.23 30.99 18.29
C GLY A 5 -44.70 31.12 18.48
N ARG A 6 -43.86 30.19 17.99
CA ARG A 6 -43.04 30.19 16.74
C ARG A 6 -41.59 30.74 16.92
N LEU A 7 -40.65 30.11 16.18
CA LEU A 7 -39.20 30.42 15.93
C LEU A 7 -38.23 29.95 17.05
N GLY A 8 -37.20 29.11 16.88
CA GLY A 8 -36.46 28.67 15.70
C GLY A 8 -35.33 29.63 15.34
N VAL A 9 -34.08 29.40 15.77
CA VAL A 9 -32.83 29.87 15.12
C VAL A 9 -31.65 29.00 15.58
N ARG A 10 -30.81 28.68 14.60
CA ARG A 10 -29.56 27.91 14.62
C ARG A 10 -28.51 28.59 15.49
N HIS A 11 -27.72 27.82 16.21
CA HIS A 11 -26.51 28.35 16.83
C HIS A 11 -25.46 28.49 15.71
N ASP A 12 -25.31 29.70 15.17
CA ASP A 12 -24.18 30.09 14.33
C ASP A 12 -22.94 30.15 15.21
N GLU A 13 -21.98 29.25 14.99
CA GLU A 13 -20.64 29.29 15.59
C GLU A 13 -19.75 30.33 14.90
N ASP A 14 -20.22 31.57 14.80
CA ASP A 14 -19.53 32.63 14.03
C ASP A 14 -19.06 33.82 14.89
N ASP A 15 -18.83 33.59 16.18
CA ASP A 15 -18.31 34.63 17.10
C ASP A 15 -16.90 34.30 17.59
N GLY A 16 -15.92 34.47 16.69
CA GLY A 16 -14.53 34.17 17.04
C GLY A 16 -13.44 34.69 16.11
N TYR A 17 -13.68 35.70 15.27
CA TYR A 17 -12.61 36.28 14.44
C TYR A 17 -12.35 37.74 14.79
N GLY A 18 -11.33 37.97 15.63
CA GLY A 18 -10.83 39.30 15.94
C GLY A 18 -10.45 40.09 14.69
N ARG A 19 -10.76 41.40 14.71
CA ARG A 19 -10.47 42.33 13.61
C ARG A 19 -8.97 42.30 13.25
N PRO A 20 -8.61 42.15 11.96
CA PRO A 20 -7.21 42.25 11.53
C PRO A 20 -6.66 43.66 11.78
N ALA A 21 -5.40 43.74 12.21
CA ALA A 21 -4.70 45.01 12.36
C ALA A 21 -4.57 45.74 11.00
N ARG A 22 -4.63 47.08 11.06
CA ARG A 22 -4.76 48.10 9.97
C ARG A 22 -3.81 48.00 8.76
N ARG A 23 -2.95 46.98 8.66
CA ARG A 23 -1.92 46.86 7.61
C ARG A 23 -1.77 45.44 7.06
N THR A 24 -2.83 44.65 7.10
CA THR A 24 -2.90 43.37 6.36
C THR A 24 -3.91 43.51 5.24
N ARG A 25 -3.54 43.11 4.01
CA ARG A 25 -4.50 43.02 2.90
C ARG A 25 -5.68 42.16 3.39
N PRO A 26 -6.94 42.56 3.15
CA PRO A 26 -8.09 41.73 3.48
C PRO A 26 -7.83 40.32 2.97
N ARG A 27 -8.03 39.28 3.81
CA ARG A 27 -8.08 37.92 3.29
C ARG A 27 -9.20 37.91 2.26
N THR A 28 -8.85 37.71 0.99
CA THR A 28 -9.83 37.53 -0.07
C THR A 28 -10.77 36.42 0.38
N LYS A 29 -12.07 36.73 0.50
CA LYS A 29 -13.10 35.74 0.86
C LYS A 29 -13.38 34.77 -0.29
N ASP A 30 -12.91 35.11 -1.49
CA ASP A 30 -12.94 34.22 -2.64
C ASP A 30 -11.99 33.06 -2.41
N ARG A 31 -12.56 31.87 -2.22
CA ARG A 31 -11.79 30.63 -2.33
C ARG A 31 -11.18 30.60 -3.74
N PRO A 32 -9.89 30.24 -3.88
CA PRO A 32 -9.29 30.08 -5.19
C PRO A 32 -10.12 29.10 -6.01
N ASP A 33 -10.50 29.49 -7.23
CA ASP A 33 -11.13 28.60 -8.18
C ASP A 33 -10.05 27.66 -8.73
N TYR A 34 -10.28 26.34 -8.60
CA TYR A 34 -9.40 25.28 -9.07
C TYR A 34 -9.97 24.59 -10.32
N SER A 35 -10.94 25.20 -10.98
CA SER A 35 -11.56 24.71 -12.22
C SER A 35 -10.55 24.41 -13.35
N GLY A 36 -9.42 25.13 -13.39
CA GLY A 36 -8.31 24.90 -14.31
C GLY A 36 -7.19 23.99 -13.79
N SER A 37 -7.45 23.20 -12.74
CA SER A 37 -6.44 22.27 -12.22
C SER A 37 -6.24 21.07 -13.14
N GLU A 38 -4.98 20.67 -13.31
CA GLU A 38 -4.64 19.42 -13.99
C GLU A 38 -4.62 18.28 -12.96
N THR A 39 -4.96 17.08 -13.38
CA THR A 39 -4.82 15.87 -12.57
C THR A 39 -3.46 15.25 -12.82
N GLY A 40 -2.74 14.93 -11.76
CA GLY A 40 -1.47 14.24 -11.82
C GLY A 40 -1.37 13.10 -10.82
N TYR A 41 -0.35 12.27 -10.99
CA TYR A 41 -0.05 11.10 -10.17
C TYR A 41 1.25 11.33 -9.39
N VAL A 42 1.20 11.17 -8.06
CA VAL A 42 2.36 11.40 -7.19
C VAL A 42 3.31 10.20 -7.25
N VAL A 43 4.49 10.38 -7.82
CA VAL A 43 5.50 9.31 -7.96
C VAL A 43 6.56 9.30 -6.88
N ALA A 44 6.87 10.45 -6.27
CA ALA A 44 7.86 10.53 -5.20
C ALA A 44 7.55 11.65 -4.21
N VAL A 45 7.99 11.45 -2.96
CA VAL A 45 7.89 12.45 -1.89
C VAL A 45 9.25 12.57 -1.18
N ASP A 46 9.88 13.75 -1.29
CA ASP A 46 11.13 14.07 -0.60
C ASP A 46 11.00 15.40 0.15
N ARG A 47 11.04 15.33 1.48
CA ARG A 47 11.11 16.49 2.41
C ARG A 47 10.19 17.67 2.05
N GLY A 48 8.95 17.38 1.65
CA GLY A 48 7.93 18.40 1.34
C GLY A 48 7.91 18.86 -0.13
N ARG A 49 8.79 18.31 -0.97
CA ARG A 49 8.68 18.29 -2.42
C ARG A 49 7.98 17.02 -2.88
N PHE A 50 7.14 17.16 -3.89
CA PHE A 50 6.38 16.10 -4.50
C PHE A 50 6.73 16.06 -5.97
N THR A 51 7.11 14.89 -6.48
CA THR A 51 7.23 14.67 -7.92
C THR A 51 5.90 14.14 -8.41
N VAL A 52 5.29 14.86 -9.35
CA VAL A 52 3.97 14.54 -9.89
C VAL A 52 4.07 14.38 -11.39
N LEU A 53 3.59 13.27 -11.91
CA LEU A 53 3.45 13.07 -13.35
C LEU A 53 2.07 13.52 -13.80
N VAL A 54 2.03 14.36 -14.82
CA VAL A 54 0.80 14.78 -15.48
C VAL A 54 0.84 14.23 -16.90
N ASP A 55 -0.18 13.48 -17.27
CA ASP A 55 -0.33 12.91 -18.60
C ASP A 55 -1.66 13.41 -19.19
N ASN A 56 -1.58 14.20 -20.25
CA ASN A 56 -2.72 14.78 -20.94
C ASN A 56 -2.40 15.03 -22.43
N ASP A 57 -3.26 15.75 -23.13
CA ASP A 57 -3.13 16.04 -24.57
C ASP A 57 -1.80 16.72 -24.96
N GLN A 58 -1.07 17.29 -24.00
CA GLN A 58 0.22 17.92 -24.21
C GLN A 58 1.41 17.00 -23.89
N GLY A 59 1.14 15.72 -23.64
CA GLY A 59 2.11 14.68 -23.33
C GLY A 59 2.44 14.52 -21.84
N LEU A 60 3.25 13.51 -21.55
CA LEU A 60 3.71 13.20 -20.19
C LEU A 60 4.73 14.24 -19.71
N ARG A 61 4.47 14.84 -18.55
CA ARG A 61 5.34 15.80 -17.89
C ARG A 61 5.61 15.42 -16.44
N GLU A 62 6.84 15.65 -16.01
CA GLU A 62 7.21 15.61 -14.60
C GLU A 62 7.18 17.02 -13.99
N LEU A 63 6.45 17.17 -12.89
CA LEU A 63 6.30 18.43 -12.17
C LEU A 63 6.92 18.33 -10.78
N SER A 64 7.73 19.32 -10.43
CA SER A 64 8.08 19.57 -9.03
C SER A 64 6.94 20.35 -8.36
N CYS A 65 6.40 19.79 -7.28
CA CYS A 65 5.24 20.32 -6.60
C CYS A 65 5.52 20.62 -5.12
N THR A 66 4.82 21.62 -4.59
CA THR A 66 4.58 21.78 -3.14
C THR A 66 3.12 21.52 -2.82
N LYS A 67 2.83 21.03 -1.61
CA LYS A 67 1.43 20.89 -1.17
C LYS A 67 0.89 22.16 -0.56
N ALA A 68 -0.38 22.45 -0.81
CA ALA A 68 -1.09 23.53 -0.15
C ALA A 68 -1.29 23.24 1.36
N ARG A 69 -1.34 24.30 2.18
CA ARG A 69 -1.34 24.17 3.64
C ARG A 69 -2.57 23.42 4.17
N GLN A 70 -3.72 23.56 3.50
CA GLN A 70 -5.00 22.96 3.88
C GLN A 70 -5.00 21.43 3.81
N LEU A 71 -4.13 20.81 3.01
CA LEU A 71 -4.04 19.36 2.87
C LEU A 71 -3.42 18.68 4.12
N GLY A 72 -2.96 19.45 5.10
CA GLY A 72 -2.35 18.90 6.31
C GLY A 72 -0.98 18.25 6.03
N ARG A 73 -0.29 17.81 7.09
CA ARG A 73 1.11 17.32 6.99
C ARG A 73 1.25 16.00 6.25
N LYS A 74 0.28 15.09 6.38
CA LYS A 74 0.27 13.74 5.79
C LYS A 74 -0.82 13.58 4.71
N GLY A 75 -1.24 14.69 4.09
CA GLY A 75 -2.35 14.68 3.14
C GLY A 75 -2.03 14.02 1.81
N VAL A 76 -0.77 14.00 1.41
CA VAL A 76 -0.32 13.53 0.09
C VAL A 76 0.75 12.46 0.27
N ILE A 77 0.57 11.31 -0.38
CA ILE A 77 1.50 10.17 -0.40
C ILE A 77 1.74 9.68 -1.82
N VAL A 78 2.72 8.78 -2.00
CA VAL A 78 2.98 8.15 -3.30
C VAL A 78 1.77 7.34 -3.73
N GLY A 79 1.40 7.46 -5.00
CA GLY A 79 0.21 6.82 -5.56
C GLY A 79 -1.05 7.69 -5.54
N ASP A 80 -1.03 8.84 -4.86
CA ASP A 80 -2.16 9.76 -4.89
C ASP A 80 -2.38 10.34 -6.28
N GLU A 81 -3.64 10.41 -6.69
CA GLU A 81 -4.09 11.26 -7.78
C GLU A 81 -4.41 12.64 -7.19
N VAL A 82 -3.84 13.70 -7.76
CA VAL A 82 -3.81 15.03 -7.18
C VAL A 82 -4.20 16.10 -8.18
N GLN A 83 -4.83 17.16 -7.68
CA GLN A 83 -5.10 18.36 -8.46
C GLN A 83 -3.94 19.34 -8.31
N VAL A 84 -3.34 19.73 -9.43
CA VAL A 84 -2.20 20.65 -9.49
C VAL A 84 -2.57 21.95 -10.20
N VAL A 85 -2.00 23.06 -9.71
CA VAL A 85 -2.14 24.39 -10.31
C VAL A 85 -0.81 25.14 -10.29
N GLY A 86 -0.74 26.24 -11.02
CA GLY A 86 0.43 27.10 -11.13
C GLY A 86 1.15 26.85 -12.44
N ASP A 87 2.48 26.82 -12.39
CA ASP A 87 3.28 26.48 -13.56
C ASP A 87 3.38 24.96 -13.71
N THR A 88 2.57 24.41 -14.60
CA THR A 88 2.49 22.98 -14.93
C THR A 88 3.23 22.63 -16.23
N SER A 89 4.08 23.54 -16.72
CA SER A 89 4.85 23.31 -17.95
C SER A 89 5.89 22.19 -17.83
N GLY A 90 6.37 21.91 -16.61
CA GLY A 90 7.43 20.93 -16.35
C GLY A 90 8.83 21.41 -16.74
N ALA A 91 9.00 22.70 -17.08
CA ALA A 91 10.30 23.24 -17.40
C ALA A 91 11.22 23.32 -16.15
N ASP A 92 12.53 23.26 -16.36
CA ASP A 92 13.50 23.35 -15.27
C ASP A 92 13.32 24.62 -14.44
N GLY A 93 13.31 24.46 -13.12
CA GLY A 93 13.12 25.56 -12.16
C GLY A 93 11.66 25.98 -11.93
N THR A 94 10.70 25.33 -12.59
CA THR A 94 9.26 25.56 -12.33
C THR A 94 8.81 24.88 -11.05
N LEU A 95 7.73 25.41 -10.46
CA LEU A 95 7.16 24.87 -9.23
C LEU A 95 5.63 24.97 -9.23
N ALA A 96 4.97 23.84 -9.34
CA ALA A 96 3.53 23.72 -9.23
C ALA A 96 3.08 23.55 -7.76
N ARG A 97 1.77 23.61 -7.54
CA ARG A 97 1.14 23.43 -6.24
C ARG A 97 0.02 22.41 -6.28
N ILE A 98 0.09 21.40 -5.42
CA ILE A 98 -0.99 20.46 -5.15
C ILE A 98 -2.02 21.14 -4.26
N VAL A 99 -3.27 21.20 -4.74
CA VAL A 99 -4.38 21.89 -4.05
C VAL A 99 -5.47 20.95 -3.56
N GLY A 100 -5.54 19.74 -4.12
CA GLY A 100 -6.49 18.70 -3.80
C GLY A 100 -5.88 17.31 -3.98
N VAL A 101 -6.43 16.34 -3.26
CA VAL A 101 -6.16 14.90 -3.43
C VAL A 101 -7.49 14.27 -3.80
N VAL A 102 -7.49 13.52 -4.91
CA VAL A 102 -8.65 12.76 -5.36
C VAL A 102 -8.91 11.62 -4.37
N GLU A 103 -10.17 11.20 -4.25
CA GLU A 103 -10.55 10.09 -3.38
C GLU A 103 -9.73 8.83 -3.68
N ARG A 104 -9.20 8.21 -2.62
CA ARG A 104 -8.32 7.05 -2.75
C ARG A 104 -9.15 5.78 -2.93
N ARG A 105 -8.81 5.00 -3.95
CA ARG A 105 -9.40 3.68 -4.22
C ARG A 105 -8.88 2.60 -3.26
N SER A 106 -7.61 2.72 -2.86
CA SER A 106 -6.96 1.81 -1.92
C SER A 106 -5.90 2.57 -1.11
N VAL A 107 -5.59 2.06 0.08
CA VAL A 107 -4.55 2.64 0.96
C VAL A 107 -3.81 1.53 1.68
N LEU A 108 -2.52 1.37 1.37
CA LEU A 108 -1.65 0.51 2.14
C LEU A 108 -1.11 1.26 3.36
N ARG A 109 -1.30 0.67 4.54
CA ARG A 109 -0.87 1.24 5.83
C ARG A 109 0.30 0.46 6.41
N ARG A 110 1.18 1.18 7.11
CA ARG A 110 2.36 0.62 7.78
C ARG A 110 2.43 1.11 9.21
N THR A 111 2.76 0.23 10.14
CA THR A 111 3.14 0.59 11.51
C THR A 111 4.57 1.09 11.54
N ALA A 112 4.86 2.14 12.31
CA ALA A 112 6.22 2.68 12.36
C ALA A 112 7.18 1.77 13.15
N ASP A 113 6.68 1.14 14.22
CA ASP A 113 7.35 0.19 15.10
C ASP A 113 6.29 -0.72 15.74
N ASP A 114 6.66 -1.90 16.23
CA ASP A 114 5.72 -2.87 16.81
C ASP A 114 4.95 -2.34 18.03
N ASP A 115 5.46 -1.27 18.67
CA ASP A 115 4.84 -0.57 19.81
C ASP A 115 4.13 0.75 19.43
N ASP A 116 4.19 1.20 18.17
CA ASP A 116 3.49 2.42 17.72
C ASP A 116 2.05 2.04 17.28
N PRO A 117 1.00 2.39 18.04
CA PRO A 117 -0.38 2.08 17.63
C PRO A 117 -0.82 2.87 16.39
N PHE A 118 -0.03 3.85 15.94
CA PHE A 118 -0.40 4.72 14.83
C PHE A 118 0.10 4.17 13.49
N GLU A 119 -0.81 3.52 12.80
CA GLU A 119 -0.65 3.17 11.39
C GLU A 119 -0.56 4.42 10.51
N ARG A 120 0.31 4.37 9.50
CA ARG A 120 0.55 5.49 8.58
C ARG A 120 0.32 5.01 7.15
N PRO A 121 -0.46 5.74 6.34
CA PRO A 121 -0.62 5.41 4.95
C PRO A 121 0.72 5.63 4.24
N ILE A 122 1.18 4.64 3.48
CA ILE A 122 2.47 4.67 2.77
C ILE A 122 2.31 4.74 1.26
N VAL A 123 1.25 4.11 0.73
CA VAL A 123 0.94 4.05 -0.69
C VAL A 123 -0.57 4.16 -0.87
N ALA A 124 -1.01 4.91 -1.88
CA ALA A 124 -2.40 5.00 -2.30
C ALA A 124 -2.60 4.39 -3.70
N ASN A 125 -3.84 3.99 -4.00
CA ASN A 125 -4.29 3.61 -5.35
C ASN A 125 -3.44 2.52 -6.03
N ALA A 126 -2.86 1.63 -5.23
CA ALA A 126 -2.32 0.36 -5.72
C ALA A 126 -3.47 -0.64 -5.90
N ASP A 127 -3.32 -1.59 -6.82
CA ASP A 127 -4.26 -2.68 -7.03
C ASP A 127 -3.62 -4.06 -6.80
N GLN A 128 -2.28 -4.13 -6.77
CA GLN A 128 -1.52 -5.35 -6.58
C GLN A 128 -0.43 -5.16 -5.51
N LEU A 129 -0.12 -6.22 -4.76
CA LEU A 129 0.95 -6.26 -3.78
C LEU A 129 1.90 -7.43 -4.05
N ALA A 130 3.14 -7.12 -4.45
CA ALA A 130 4.18 -8.11 -4.65
C ALA A 130 4.99 -8.33 -3.36
N ILE A 131 4.87 -9.53 -2.79
CA ILE A 131 5.63 -10.01 -1.64
C ILE A 131 6.96 -10.57 -2.14
N VAL A 132 8.03 -9.80 -2.04
CA VAL A 132 9.37 -10.20 -2.48
C VAL A 132 10.09 -10.91 -1.32
N THR A 133 10.32 -12.21 -1.49
CA THR A 133 10.95 -13.08 -0.47
C THR A 133 12.13 -13.82 -1.06
N ALA A 134 13.26 -13.86 -0.35
CA ALA A 134 14.39 -14.69 -0.76
C ALA A 134 14.22 -16.14 -0.30
N LEU A 135 14.60 -17.08 -1.18
CA LEU A 135 14.64 -18.51 -0.86
C LEU A 135 15.86 -18.88 0.00
N ALA A 136 16.91 -18.06 -0.02
CA ALA A 136 18.08 -18.20 0.83
C ALA A 136 18.76 -16.85 1.13
N ASP A 137 19.43 -16.75 2.27
CA ASP A 137 20.26 -15.60 2.69
C ASP A 137 19.58 -14.22 2.56
N PRO A 138 18.46 -13.93 3.25
CA PRO A 138 17.95 -14.65 4.42
C PRO A 138 16.96 -15.77 4.07
N PRO A 139 16.78 -16.78 4.95
CA PRO A 139 15.74 -17.79 4.78
C PRO A 139 14.34 -17.14 4.77
N PRO A 140 13.38 -17.73 4.02
CA PRO A 140 12.02 -17.24 3.96
C PRO A 140 11.34 -17.34 5.33
N ARG A 141 10.42 -16.41 5.61
CA ARG A 141 9.64 -16.35 6.85
C ARG A 141 8.15 -16.46 6.53
N PRO A 142 7.58 -17.68 6.51
CA PRO A 142 6.17 -17.87 6.16
C PRO A 142 5.21 -17.02 6.99
N GLY A 143 5.42 -16.91 8.30
CA GLY A 143 4.57 -16.05 9.15
C GLY A 143 4.57 -14.57 8.75
N MET A 144 5.65 -14.07 8.13
CA MET A 144 5.67 -12.71 7.60
C MET A 144 4.90 -12.62 6.28
N ILE A 145 5.08 -13.60 5.37
CA ILE A 145 4.33 -13.66 4.12
C ILE A 145 2.83 -13.71 4.43
N ASP A 146 2.42 -14.56 5.36
CA ASP A 146 1.04 -14.69 5.83
C ASP A 146 0.48 -13.36 6.35
N ARG A 147 1.23 -12.61 7.18
CA ARG A 147 0.83 -11.27 7.66
C ARG A 147 0.68 -10.25 6.52
N ILE A 148 1.55 -10.32 5.52
CA ILE A 148 1.48 -9.42 4.36
C ILE A 148 0.29 -9.78 3.47
N LEU A 149 -0.01 -11.07 3.29
CA LEU A 149 -1.20 -11.53 2.58
C LEU A 149 -2.46 -10.99 3.25
N VAL A 150 -2.55 -11.10 4.57
CA VAL A 150 -3.66 -10.52 5.34
C VAL A 150 -3.79 -9.01 5.09
N ALA A 151 -2.68 -8.26 5.11
CA ALA A 151 -2.69 -6.83 4.80
C ALA A 151 -3.12 -6.53 3.35
N ALA A 152 -2.73 -7.37 2.39
CA ALA A 152 -3.12 -7.23 0.99
C ALA A 152 -4.62 -7.43 0.82
N TYR A 153 -5.17 -8.49 1.41
CA TYR A 153 -6.60 -8.81 1.35
C TYR A 153 -7.47 -7.74 2.02
N ASP A 154 -7.10 -7.26 3.22
CA ASP A 154 -7.80 -6.16 3.88
C ASP A 154 -7.77 -4.86 3.05
N ALA A 155 -6.64 -4.58 2.40
CA ALA A 155 -6.49 -3.42 1.53
C ALA A 155 -7.14 -3.59 0.13
N GLY A 156 -7.73 -4.75 -0.16
CA GLY A 156 -8.32 -5.08 -1.47
C GLY A 156 -7.29 -5.17 -2.59
N LEU A 157 -6.04 -5.53 -2.28
CA LEU A 157 -4.94 -5.68 -3.22
C LEU A 157 -4.77 -7.14 -3.63
N TRP A 158 -4.53 -7.40 -4.91
CA TRP A 158 -4.22 -8.74 -5.40
C TRP A 158 -2.77 -9.12 -5.03
N PRO A 159 -2.56 -10.20 -4.25
CA PRO A 159 -1.23 -10.60 -3.83
C PRO A 159 -0.49 -11.37 -4.93
N LEU A 160 0.80 -11.08 -5.07
CA LEU A 160 1.75 -11.78 -5.93
C LEU A 160 2.97 -12.17 -5.08
N LEU A 161 3.30 -13.46 -4.97
CA LEU A 161 4.47 -13.91 -4.24
C LEU A 161 5.66 -14.06 -5.21
N VAL A 162 6.70 -13.24 -5.02
CA VAL A 162 7.90 -13.26 -5.86
C VAL A 162 9.07 -13.82 -5.06
N LEU A 163 9.46 -15.04 -5.38
CA LEU A 163 10.52 -15.80 -4.74
C LEU A 163 11.85 -15.55 -5.43
N THR A 164 12.74 -14.79 -4.80
CA THR A 164 14.06 -14.48 -5.34
C THR A 164 15.10 -15.49 -4.89
N LYS A 165 16.23 -15.51 -5.62
CA LYS A 165 17.39 -16.37 -5.34
C LYS A 165 17.07 -17.87 -5.51
N ALA A 166 16.28 -18.19 -6.52
CA ALA A 166 15.99 -19.57 -6.91
C ALA A 166 17.24 -20.36 -7.36
N ASP A 167 18.35 -19.68 -7.60
CA ASP A 167 19.66 -20.29 -7.83
C ASP A 167 20.29 -20.91 -6.56
N LEU A 168 19.84 -20.49 -5.37
CA LEU A 168 20.40 -20.94 -4.09
C LEU A 168 19.55 -21.99 -3.37
N SER A 169 18.25 -22.03 -3.62
CA SER A 169 17.32 -22.99 -3.00
C SER A 169 16.07 -23.16 -3.86
N SER A 170 15.43 -24.33 -3.81
CA SER A 170 14.22 -24.62 -4.59
C SER A 170 13.01 -23.83 -4.06
N PRO A 171 12.15 -23.29 -4.95
CA PRO A 171 10.89 -22.66 -4.56
C PRO A 171 9.79 -23.64 -4.14
N ASP A 172 9.93 -24.95 -4.37
CA ASP A 172 8.82 -25.91 -4.34
C ASP A 172 8.09 -25.98 -2.99
N GLU A 173 8.83 -26.07 -1.89
CA GLU A 173 8.27 -26.20 -0.54
C GLU A 173 7.46 -24.96 -0.16
N LEU A 174 8.02 -23.77 -0.41
CA LEU A 174 7.34 -22.52 -0.10
C LEU A 174 6.16 -22.27 -1.05
N SER A 175 6.29 -22.60 -2.33
CA SER A 175 5.21 -22.45 -3.31
C SER A 175 4.02 -23.36 -2.99
N ALA A 176 4.29 -24.60 -2.53
CA ALA A 176 3.25 -25.53 -2.11
C ALA A 176 2.43 -24.98 -0.92
N LEU A 177 3.06 -24.21 -0.03
CA LEU A 177 2.41 -23.61 1.14
C LEU A 177 1.35 -22.55 0.79
N TYR A 178 1.47 -21.92 -0.39
CA TYR A 178 0.61 -20.83 -0.86
C TYR A 178 -0.26 -21.20 -2.07
N ARG A 179 -0.07 -22.39 -2.63
CA ARG A 179 -0.80 -22.84 -3.83
C ARG A 179 -2.31 -22.80 -3.68
N ASP A 180 -2.81 -23.18 -2.51
CA ASP A 180 -4.23 -23.20 -2.22
C ASP A 180 -4.75 -21.85 -1.75
N LEU A 181 -3.97 -20.76 -1.81
CA LEU A 181 -4.39 -19.42 -1.37
C LEU A 181 -4.84 -18.48 -2.50
N ASP A 182 -5.02 -18.99 -3.72
CA ASP A 182 -5.26 -18.19 -4.93
C ASP A 182 -4.19 -17.10 -5.14
N VAL A 183 -2.97 -17.38 -4.69
CA VAL A 183 -1.81 -16.48 -4.81
C VAL A 183 -0.95 -16.94 -5.98
N THR A 184 -0.71 -16.06 -6.95
CA THR A 184 0.30 -16.32 -7.99
C THR A 184 1.69 -16.36 -7.35
N VAL A 185 2.43 -17.44 -7.58
CA VAL A 185 3.79 -17.62 -7.07
C VAL A 185 4.77 -17.71 -8.23
N LEU A 186 5.67 -16.73 -8.32
CA LEU A 186 6.73 -16.68 -9.32
C LEU A 186 8.09 -16.81 -8.65
N SER A 187 9.06 -17.38 -9.36
CA SER A 187 10.44 -17.46 -8.89
C SER A 187 11.41 -16.79 -9.85
N THR A 188 12.47 -16.18 -9.31
CA THR A 188 13.47 -15.44 -10.07
C THR A 188 14.85 -15.62 -9.45
N HIS A 189 15.87 -15.55 -10.30
CA HIS A 189 17.27 -15.49 -9.91
C HIS A 189 18.00 -14.47 -10.79
N PRO A 190 19.22 -14.03 -10.42
CA PRO A 190 19.98 -13.13 -11.26
C PRO A 190 20.14 -13.70 -12.68
N GLY A 191 19.76 -12.90 -13.69
CA GLY A 191 19.82 -13.29 -15.11
C GLY A 191 18.70 -14.22 -15.58
N SER A 192 17.71 -14.55 -14.74
CA SER A 192 16.50 -15.25 -15.21
C SER A 192 15.71 -14.37 -16.17
N ASP A 193 14.94 -15.01 -17.03
CA ASP A 193 13.87 -14.32 -17.73
C ASP A 193 12.87 -13.76 -16.71
N LEU A 194 12.33 -12.58 -16.98
CA LEU A 194 11.33 -11.91 -16.15
C LEU A 194 10.02 -11.69 -16.90
N ASP A 195 9.84 -12.27 -18.09
CA ASP A 195 8.66 -12.05 -18.93
C ASP A 195 7.34 -12.39 -18.21
N GLU A 196 7.26 -13.54 -17.54
CA GLU A 196 6.07 -13.91 -16.74
C GLU A 196 5.78 -12.89 -15.63
N LEU A 197 6.83 -12.39 -14.96
CA LEU A 197 6.67 -11.33 -13.96
C LEU A 197 6.27 -10.00 -14.62
N ARG A 198 6.77 -9.66 -15.82
CA ARG A 198 6.37 -8.45 -16.54
C ARG A 198 4.90 -8.52 -16.94
N ASP A 199 4.44 -9.67 -17.39
CA ASP A 199 3.05 -9.90 -17.76
C ASP A 199 2.12 -9.73 -16.55
N GLU A 200 2.48 -10.29 -15.39
CA GLU A 200 1.72 -10.13 -14.14
C GLU A 200 1.70 -8.68 -13.60
N LEU A 201 2.71 -7.87 -13.93
CA LEU A 201 2.81 -6.47 -13.50
C LEU A 201 2.20 -5.50 -14.53
N ALA A 202 1.96 -5.95 -15.76
CA ALA A 202 1.52 -5.09 -16.85
C ALA A 202 0.15 -4.50 -16.55
N GLY A 203 0.05 -3.17 -16.67
CA GLY A 203 -1.21 -2.45 -16.41
C GLY A 203 -1.58 -2.28 -14.93
N HIS A 204 -0.83 -2.88 -14.01
CA HIS A 204 -1.06 -2.79 -12.57
C HIS A 204 -0.22 -1.71 -11.90
N ARG A 205 -0.64 -1.30 -10.70
CA ARG A 205 0.13 -0.46 -9.77
C ARG A 205 0.54 -1.33 -8.60
N THR A 206 1.71 -1.95 -8.72
CA THR A 206 2.15 -3.00 -7.82
C THR A 206 3.07 -2.46 -6.74
N VAL A 207 2.69 -2.65 -5.47
CA VAL A 207 3.56 -2.31 -4.34
C VAL A 207 4.52 -3.45 -4.07
N PHE A 208 5.82 -3.16 -4.10
CA PHE A 208 6.83 -4.14 -3.74
C PHE A 208 7.13 -4.06 -2.25
N VAL A 209 6.94 -5.17 -1.56
CA VAL A 209 7.13 -5.33 -0.12
C VAL A 209 8.08 -6.48 0.13
N GLY A 210 9.03 -6.30 1.05
CA GLY A 210 9.93 -7.35 1.47
C GLY A 210 11.00 -6.84 2.42
N HIS A 211 11.65 -7.74 3.14
CA HIS A 211 12.73 -7.40 4.05
C HIS A 211 13.98 -6.86 3.31
N SER A 212 14.86 -6.21 4.05
CA SER A 212 16.19 -5.87 3.53
C SER A 212 16.97 -7.15 3.19
N GLY A 213 17.59 -7.19 2.00
CA GLY A 213 18.45 -8.31 1.57
C GLY A 213 17.76 -9.40 0.76
N VAL A 214 16.43 -9.34 0.60
CA VAL A 214 15.65 -10.30 -0.21
C VAL A 214 15.77 -10.07 -1.73
N GLY A 215 16.64 -9.17 -2.19
CA GLY A 215 16.81 -8.90 -3.63
C GLY A 215 15.80 -7.95 -4.27
N LYS A 216 14.91 -7.29 -3.51
CA LYS A 216 13.91 -6.33 -4.04
C LYS A 216 14.51 -5.25 -4.95
N SER A 217 15.56 -4.56 -4.52
CA SER A 217 16.18 -3.50 -5.35
C SER A 217 16.88 -4.06 -6.60
N THR A 218 17.45 -5.27 -6.51
CA THR A 218 18.02 -5.97 -7.67
C THR A 218 16.93 -6.30 -8.68
N LEU A 219 15.78 -6.80 -8.21
CA LEU A 219 14.62 -7.10 -9.05
C LEU A 219 14.06 -5.85 -9.72
N VAL A 220 13.90 -4.75 -8.98
CA VAL A 220 13.46 -3.46 -9.54
C VAL A 220 14.38 -2.99 -10.67
N ASN A 221 15.69 -3.08 -10.49
CA ASN A 221 16.65 -2.70 -11.53
C ASN A 221 16.64 -3.65 -12.75
N ALA A 222 16.31 -4.92 -12.55
CA ALA A 222 16.17 -5.87 -13.65
C ALA A 222 14.88 -5.65 -14.45
N LEU A 223 13.80 -5.23 -13.78
CA LEU A 223 12.52 -4.86 -14.41
C LEU A 223 12.60 -3.51 -15.12
N ILE A 224 13.36 -2.56 -14.56
CA ILE A 224 13.47 -1.18 -15.04
C ILE A 224 14.96 -0.84 -15.18
N PRO A 225 15.60 -1.21 -16.31
CA PRO A 225 17.04 -1.01 -16.51
C PRO A 225 17.49 0.45 -16.34
N ASP A 226 16.65 1.40 -16.71
CA ASP A 226 16.92 2.84 -16.61
C ASP A 226 16.57 3.45 -15.24
N ALA A 227 16.06 2.67 -14.27
CA ALA A 227 15.67 3.20 -12.95
C ALA A 227 16.84 3.71 -12.10
N GLY A 228 18.08 3.31 -12.43
CA GLY A 228 19.30 3.80 -11.80
C GLY A 228 19.33 3.65 -10.27
N ARG A 229 18.61 2.69 -9.67
CA ARG A 229 18.63 2.51 -8.21
C ARG A 229 20.01 2.02 -7.80
N ALA A 230 20.64 2.69 -6.85
CA ALA A 230 21.93 2.28 -6.31
C ALA A 230 21.84 0.84 -5.77
N ILE A 231 22.44 -0.12 -6.50
CA ILE A 231 22.76 -1.46 -5.99
C ILE A 231 23.87 -1.23 -4.97
N GLY A 232 23.60 -1.54 -3.70
CA GLY A 232 24.38 -1.08 -2.57
C GLY A 232 25.91 -1.12 -2.77
N HIS A 233 26.50 0.05 -2.98
CA HIS A 233 27.87 0.36 -2.60
C HIS A 233 27.86 1.60 -1.70
N VAL A 234 28.66 1.55 -0.65
CA VAL A 234 28.73 2.50 0.47
C VAL A 234 29.02 3.91 -0.06
N ASN A 235 28.11 4.85 0.14
CA ASN A 235 28.29 6.24 -0.31
C ASN A 235 29.32 6.94 0.58
N GLN A 236 30.48 7.27 0.02
CA GLN A 236 31.67 7.81 0.71
C GLN A 236 31.55 9.28 1.16
N VAL A 237 30.38 9.93 1.05
CA VAL A 237 30.31 11.40 1.19
C VAL A 237 29.75 11.89 2.54
N THR A 238 29.22 11.04 3.43
CA THR A 238 28.65 11.55 4.71
C THR A 238 29.05 10.80 5.98
N GLY A 239 29.85 9.73 5.89
CA GLY A 239 30.49 9.12 7.07
C GLY A 239 29.56 8.62 8.18
N ARG A 240 28.23 8.56 7.98
CA ARG A 240 27.27 7.93 8.91
C ARG A 240 26.06 7.36 8.16
N GLY A 241 25.89 6.04 8.26
CA GLY A 241 24.58 5.38 8.19
C GLY A 241 24.16 4.80 6.84
N ARG A 242 24.15 3.46 6.81
CA ARG A 242 23.50 2.53 5.85
C ARG A 242 22.25 3.12 5.16
N HIS A 243 22.38 3.49 3.89
CA HIS A 243 21.26 3.95 3.07
C HIS A 243 20.25 2.81 2.85
N THR A 244 19.17 2.85 3.62
CA THR A 244 17.91 2.16 3.30
C THR A 244 17.03 3.23 2.66
N SER A 245 16.49 3.03 1.45
CA SER A 245 15.56 3.99 0.82
C SER A 245 14.52 4.42 1.85
N THR A 246 14.41 5.71 2.19
CA THR A 246 13.57 6.18 3.31
C THR A 246 12.13 6.47 2.90
N SER A 247 11.88 6.62 1.61
CA SER A 247 10.57 6.95 1.03
C SER A 247 10.22 5.97 -0.08
N ALA A 248 8.92 5.70 -0.23
CA ALA A 248 8.42 4.97 -1.40
C ALA A 248 8.65 5.79 -2.68
N VAL A 249 8.81 5.11 -3.81
CA VAL A 249 8.90 5.72 -5.14
C VAL A 249 8.12 4.86 -6.12
N ALA A 250 7.26 5.46 -6.93
CA ALA A 250 6.60 4.79 -8.04
C ALA A 250 7.44 4.94 -9.31
N LEU A 251 7.71 3.83 -9.97
CA LEU A 251 8.52 3.72 -11.17
C LEU A 251 7.67 3.08 -12.27
N GLN A 252 7.71 3.66 -13.46
CA GLN A 252 6.96 3.12 -14.60
C GLN A 252 7.70 1.93 -15.20
N LEU A 253 6.97 0.86 -15.51
CA LEU A 253 7.53 -0.31 -16.17
C LEU A 253 7.65 -0.11 -17.68
N PRO A 254 8.74 -0.58 -18.32
CA PRO A 254 8.77 -0.77 -19.76
C PRO A 254 7.66 -1.76 -20.16
N GLY A 255 6.72 -1.33 -21.00
CA GLY A 255 5.54 -2.15 -21.38
C GLY A 255 4.24 -1.78 -20.66
N GLY A 256 4.28 -0.86 -19.70
CA GLY A 256 3.10 -0.38 -18.98
C GLY A 256 2.95 -1.00 -17.59
N GLY A 257 2.23 -0.30 -16.70
CA GLY A 257 2.19 -0.62 -15.27
C GLY A 257 3.23 0.15 -14.45
N TRP A 258 3.18 -0.03 -13.14
CA TRP A 258 3.97 0.70 -12.16
C TRP A 258 4.49 -0.24 -11.06
N VAL A 259 5.75 -0.07 -10.68
CA VAL A 259 6.31 -0.64 -9.46
C VAL A 259 6.48 0.45 -8.42
N ILE A 260 5.82 0.30 -7.28
CA ILE A 260 5.94 1.17 -6.13
C ILE A 260 6.93 0.52 -5.15
N ASP A 261 8.19 0.95 -5.24
CA ASP A 261 9.26 0.44 -4.42
C ASP A 261 9.22 1.08 -3.03
N THR A 262 8.83 0.29 -2.03
CA THR A 262 8.78 0.75 -0.64
C THR A 262 10.09 0.47 0.12
N PRO A 263 10.48 1.32 1.09
CA PRO A 263 11.47 0.95 2.10
C PRO A 263 11.12 -0.40 2.71
N GLY A 264 12.13 -1.25 2.99
CA GLY A 264 11.89 -2.56 3.58
C GLY A 264 10.95 -2.47 4.79
N VAL A 265 9.79 -3.10 4.68
CA VAL A 265 8.76 -3.05 5.72
C VAL A 265 9.11 -4.11 6.75
N ARG A 266 9.17 -3.70 8.03
CA ARG A 266 9.41 -4.64 9.15
C ARG A 266 8.10 -5.28 9.58
N SER A 267 7.05 -4.47 9.74
CA SER A 267 5.72 -4.92 10.12
C SER A 267 4.63 -4.07 9.44
N PHE A 268 3.47 -4.70 9.22
CA PHE A 268 2.25 -4.05 8.73
C PHE A 268 1.30 -3.84 9.90
N GLY A 269 0.54 -2.74 9.83
CA GLY A 269 -0.51 -2.47 10.82
C GLY A 269 -1.69 -3.35 10.53
N LEU A 270 -1.89 -4.37 11.37
CA LEU A 270 -3.02 -5.29 11.28
C LEU A 270 -4.03 -5.05 12.41
N SER A 271 -3.95 -3.91 13.10
CA SER A 271 -4.76 -3.62 14.30
C SER A 271 -6.25 -3.48 14.01
N HIS A 272 -6.58 -3.12 12.77
CA HIS A 272 -7.94 -2.93 12.27
C HIS A 272 -8.51 -4.17 11.57
N VAL A 273 -7.67 -5.18 11.30
CA VAL A 273 -8.06 -6.38 10.58
C VAL A 273 -8.83 -7.31 11.52
N THR A 274 -9.93 -7.88 11.01
CA THR A 274 -10.78 -8.84 11.73
C THR A 274 -10.85 -10.17 10.98
N THR A 275 -11.16 -11.28 11.67
CA THR A 275 -11.40 -12.58 11.01
C THR A 275 -12.43 -12.44 9.89
N ASP A 276 -13.52 -11.71 10.13
CA ASP A 276 -14.58 -11.46 9.13
C ASP A 276 -14.05 -10.74 7.88
N SER A 277 -13.17 -9.74 8.04
CA SER A 277 -12.57 -9.02 6.91
C SER A 277 -11.68 -9.91 6.04
N ILE A 278 -10.98 -10.85 6.67
CA ILE A 278 -10.13 -11.83 5.97
C ILE A 278 -11.00 -12.87 5.26
N ILE A 279 -12.02 -13.40 5.94
CA ILE A 279 -12.97 -14.36 5.33
C ILE A 279 -13.65 -13.74 4.12
N ALA A 280 -14.04 -12.47 4.18
CA ALA A 280 -14.66 -11.77 3.06
C ALA A 280 -13.77 -11.69 1.81
N ALA A 281 -12.45 -11.84 1.95
CA ALA A 281 -11.52 -11.89 0.83
C ALA A 281 -11.47 -13.27 0.13
N PHE A 282 -12.06 -14.31 0.74
CA PHE A 282 -12.12 -15.67 0.21
C PHE A 282 -13.57 -16.09 -0.01
N PRO A 283 -14.14 -15.89 -1.23
CA PRO A 283 -15.55 -16.15 -1.50
C PRO A 283 -15.97 -17.59 -1.18
N ASP A 284 -15.11 -18.56 -1.45
CA ASP A 284 -15.31 -19.98 -1.13
C ASP A 284 -15.47 -20.23 0.38
N LEU A 285 -14.74 -19.49 1.22
CA LEU A 285 -14.86 -19.57 2.67
C LEU A 285 -16.05 -18.76 3.18
N ALA A 286 -16.27 -17.56 2.62
CA ALA A 286 -17.35 -16.66 3.02
C ALA A 286 -18.74 -17.30 2.85
N ASP A 287 -18.95 -18.03 1.75
CA ASP A 287 -20.20 -18.74 1.49
C ASP A 287 -20.47 -19.85 2.53
N LEU A 288 -19.42 -20.52 3.01
CA LEU A 288 -19.52 -21.59 4.00
C LEU A 288 -19.70 -21.07 5.44
N VAL A 289 -19.17 -19.90 5.74
CA VAL A 289 -19.19 -19.31 7.09
C VAL A 289 -20.61 -18.87 7.51
N GLY A 290 -21.53 -18.65 6.57
CA GLY A 290 -22.92 -18.33 6.86
C GLY A 290 -23.66 -19.37 7.71
N ASP A 291 -23.21 -20.63 7.67
CA ASP A 291 -23.78 -21.75 8.44
C ASP A 291 -23.12 -21.93 9.81
N CYS A 292 -22.13 -21.10 10.17
CA CYS A 292 -21.47 -21.20 11.47
C CYS A 292 -22.35 -20.69 12.63
N PRO A 293 -22.13 -21.21 13.85
CA PRO A 293 -22.66 -20.57 15.06
C PRO A 293 -22.23 -19.10 15.14
N ARG A 294 -23.06 -18.26 15.77
CA ARG A 294 -22.71 -16.85 16.00
C ARG A 294 -21.39 -16.74 16.77
N ALA A 295 -20.51 -15.85 16.32
CA ALA A 295 -19.18 -15.62 16.89
C ALA A 295 -18.27 -16.87 16.87
N CYS A 296 -18.39 -17.70 15.83
CA CYS A 296 -17.40 -18.74 15.53
C CYS A 296 -16.03 -18.09 15.30
N ALA A 297 -14.99 -18.60 15.96
CA ALA A 297 -13.64 -18.11 15.78
C ALA A 297 -12.95 -18.66 14.53
N HIS A 298 -13.56 -19.62 13.82
CA HIS A 298 -13.01 -20.31 12.64
C HIS A 298 -11.63 -20.99 12.79
N ASP A 299 -11.01 -20.87 13.96
CA ASP A 299 -9.81 -21.56 14.37
C ASP A 299 -10.07 -23.05 14.67
N THR A 300 -9.02 -23.77 15.07
CA THR A 300 -9.10 -25.20 15.40
C THR A 300 -9.82 -25.49 16.73
N SER A 301 -10.11 -24.47 17.54
CA SER A 301 -10.84 -24.60 18.80
C SER A 301 -12.35 -24.42 18.64
N ALA A 302 -12.79 -23.87 17.51
CA ALA A 302 -14.18 -23.58 17.21
C ALA A 302 -15.04 -24.86 17.16
N ALA A 303 -16.01 -24.96 18.07
CA ALA A 303 -16.97 -26.06 18.07
C ALA A 303 -18.01 -25.87 16.94
N GLN A 304 -18.26 -26.92 16.18
CA GLN A 304 -19.27 -26.95 15.10
C GLN A 304 -19.01 -25.90 14.00
N CYS A 305 -17.74 -25.60 13.71
CA CYS A 305 -17.39 -24.73 12.60
C CYS A 305 -17.85 -25.33 11.26
N ALA A 306 -18.58 -24.56 10.46
CA ALA A 306 -19.06 -25.00 9.15
C ALA A 306 -17.92 -25.28 8.18
N LEU A 307 -16.76 -24.63 8.35
CA LEU A 307 -15.55 -24.93 7.57
C LEU A 307 -15.03 -26.34 7.85
N ASP A 308 -15.01 -26.78 9.12
CA ASP A 308 -14.62 -28.16 9.46
C ASP A 308 -15.62 -29.18 8.90
N ALA A 309 -16.92 -28.84 8.96
CA ALA A 309 -17.96 -29.67 8.37
C ALA A 309 -17.84 -29.75 6.83
N ALA A 310 -17.48 -28.65 6.17
CA ALA A 310 -17.24 -28.59 4.74
C ALA A 310 -16.05 -29.47 4.32
N VAL A 311 -14.97 -29.45 5.11
CA VAL A 311 -13.83 -30.37 4.89
C VAL A 311 -14.25 -31.83 5.05
N GLN A 312 -15.06 -32.16 6.05
CA GLN A 312 -15.56 -33.53 6.26
C GLN A 312 -16.46 -34.03 5.12
N ARG A 313 -17.21 -33.14 4.48
CA ARG A 313 -18.06 -33.46 3.32
C ARG A 313 -17.29 -33.48 2.00
N GLY A 314 -16.08 -32.93 1.96
CA GLY A 314 -15.27 -32.78 0.74
C GLY A 314 -15.61 -31.52 -0.08
N ASP A 315 -16.39 -30.59 0.48
CA ASP A 315 -16.74 -29.32 -0.17
C ASP A 315 -15.59 -28.30 -0.08
N LEU A 316 -14.67 -28.49 0.87
CA LEU A 316 -13.48 -27.66 1.10
C LEU A 316 -12.24 -28.54 1.25
N ALA A 317 -11.15 -28.21 0.57
CA ALA A 317 -9.88 -28.92 0.74
C ALA A 317 -9.31 -28.67 2.14
N SER A 318 -8.77 -29.71 2.79
CA SER A 318 -8.17 -29.56 4.13
C SER A 318 -6.98 -28.58 4.11
N SER A 319 -6.16 -28.62 3.06
CA SER A 319 -5.00 -27.74 2.88
C SER A 319 -5.37 -26.26 2.70
N ARG A 320 -6.54 -25.98 2.10
CA ARG A 320 -7.12 -24.62 2.02
C ARG A 320 -7.47 -24.08 3.40
N LEU A 321 -8.18 -24.87 4.21
CA LEU A 321 -8.54 -24.49 5.58
C LEU A 321 -7.32 -24.34 6.49
N GLU A 322 -6.33 -25.23 6.36
CA GLU A 322 -5.05 -25.13 7.07
C GLU A 322 -4.29 -23.85 6.71
N SER A 323 -4.29 -23.47 5.43
CA SER A 323 -3.64 -22.24 4.97
C SER A 323 -4.36 -20.99 5.49
N PHE A 324 -5.69 -20.97 5.50
CA PHE A 324 -6.49 -19.91 6.13
C PHE A 324 -6.17 -19.77 7.62
N ARG A 325 -6.25 -20.87 8.39
CA ARG A 325 -5.96 -20.86 9.84
C ARG A 325 -4.52 -20.49 10.15
N ARG A 326 -3.57 -20.81 9.27
CA ARG A 326 -2.17 -20.36 9.39
C ARG A 326 -2.07 -18.83 9.28
N MET A 327 -2.71 -18.24 8.28
CA MET A 327 -2.76 -16.78 8.13
C MET A 327 -3.45 -16.10 9.30
N GLU A 328 -4.56 -16.67 9.76
CA GLU A 328 -5.29 -16.18 10.92
C GLU A 328 -4.38 -16.12 12.16
N LYS A 329 -3.68 -17.22 12.45
CA LYS A 329 -2.75 -17.30 13.57
C LYS A 329 -1.58 -16.31 13.45
N ALA A 330 -1.07 -16.09 12.25
CA ALA A 330 0.03 -15.17 11.99
C ALA A 330 -0.34 -13.71 12.30
N TRP A 331 -1.63 -13.36 12.19
CA TRP A 331 -2.17 -12.05 12.60
C TRP A 331 -2.36 -11.93 14.12
N ILE A 332 -2.94 -12.95 14.76
CA ILE A 332 -3.25 -12.94 16.21
C ILE A 332 -1.97 -12.96 17.05
N THR A 333 -0.89 -13.53 16.53
CA THR A 333 0.41 -13.64 17.22
C THR A 333 1.18 -12.31 17.13
N PRO A 334 1.62 -11.71 18.26
CA PRO A 334 2.45 -10.50 18.26
C PRO A 334 3.82 -10.69 17.56
N ASP A 335 4.38 -9.60 17.00
CA ASP A 335 5.60 -9.63 16.17
C ASP A 335 6.87 -10.18 16.86
N HIS A 336 6.92 -10.20 18.19
CA HIS A 336 8.08 -10.70 18.93
C HIS A 336 8.16 -12.24 18.98
N ASP A 337 7.06 -12.94 18.73
CA ASP A 337 6.95 -14.40 18.83
C ASP A 337 7.18 -15.13 17.49
N LEU A 338 7.37 -14.38 16.39
CA LEU A 338 7.55 -14.92 15.02
C LEU A 338 9.01 -14.81 14.51
N ARG A 339 9.98 -14.56 15.40
CA ARG A 339 11.40 -14.34 15.06
C ARG A 339 12.21 -15.61 14.89
#